data_AF-A0A949WF76-F1
#
_entry.id   AF-A0A949WF76-F1
#
_cell.length_a   1.000
_cell.length_b   1.000
_cell.length_c   1.000
_cell.angle_alpha   90.00
_cell.angle_beta   90.00
_cell.angle_gamma   90.00
#
_symmetry.space_group_name_H-M   'P 1'
#
loop_
_entity.id
_entity.type
_entity.pdbx_description
1 polymer ?
#
loop_
_entity_poly.entity_id
_entity_poly.type
_entity_poly.pdbx_seq_one_letter_code
_entity_poly.pdbx_strand_id
1 'polypeptide(L)'
;MSIYKVQNLTLVAQPTDAVCWWASDTMLYKWSKATGRGSMIDPLSDSGFKARYEANGTWGCSDNAFMAKTLKMVGITSVDLSYDGLVSTFQAHGPLFASVQKNWNGNDYGHAVVFGGVADTGVLVYDPMPVGKGSLIWLTWAQVKKALDGISGANPTYLAAV
;
A
#
# COMPACT_ATOMS: atom_id res chain seq x y z
N MET A 1 -17.14 8.57 17.33
CA MET A 1 -15.98 8.59 16.42
C MET A 1 -16.02 7.31 15.63
N SER A 2 -16.31 7.43 14.34
CA SER A 2 -16.48 6.28 13.47
C SER A 2 -15.10 5.83 12.98
N ILE A 3 -14.83 4.53 13.11
CA ILE A 3 -13.58 3.92 12.66
C ILE A 3 -13.95 2.67 11.85
N TYR A 4 -13.46 2.62 10.62
CA TYR A 4 -13.48 1.42 9.80
C TYR A 4 -12.06 0.89 9.66
N LYS A 5 -11.90 -0.43 9.81
CA LYS A 5 -10.64 -1.13 9.55
C LYS A 5 -10.91 -2.32 8.64
N VAL A 6 -10.07 -2.48 7.63
CA VAL A 6 -10.04 -3.68 6.79
C VAL A 6 -9.66 -4.86 7.69
N GLN A 7 -10.54 -5.85 7.76
CA GLN A 7 -10.31 -7.06 8.55
C GLN A 7 -9.28 -7.97 7.87
N ASN A 8 -8.57 -8.78 8.67
CA ASN A 8 -7.55 -9.75 8.21
C ASN A 8 -6.31 -9.14 7.53
N LEU A 9 -6.14 -7.82 7.58
CA LEU A 9 -4.91 -7.17 7.12
C LEU A 9 -3.85 -7.25 8.22
N THR A 10 -2.67 -7.80 7.90
CA THR A 10 -1.56 -7.95 8.83
C THR A 10 -0.37 -7.15 8.34
N LEU A 11 0.26 -6.39 9.23
CA LEU A 11 1.48 -5.64 8.94
C LEU A 11 2.62 -6.59 8.58
N VAL A 12 3.32 -6.27 7.49
CA VAL A 12 4.59 -6.91 7.10
C VAL A 12 5.68 -5.85 7.10
N ALA A 13 6.68 -6.00 7.96
CA ALA A 13 7.85 -5.12 7.95
C ALA A 13 8.72 -5.42 6.73
N GLN A 14 9.32 -4.38 6.14
CA GLN A 14 10.35 -4.59 5.13
C GLN A 14 11.66 -5.05 5.81
N PRO A 15 12.37 -6.05 5.27
CA PRO A 15 13.62 -6.55 5.85
C PRO A 15 14.84 -5.68 5.53
N THR A 16 14.76 -4.84 4.51
CA THR A 16 15.83 -3.94 4.03
C THR A 16 15.23 -2.64 3.51
N ASP A 17 16.04 -1.60 3.27
CA ASP A 17 15.56 -0.24 2.98
C ASP A 17 14.80 -0.07 1.65
N ALA A 18 15.06 -0.91 0.64
CA ALA A 18 14.56 -0.69 -0.72
C ALA A 18 13.31 -1.49 -1.10
N VAL A 19 12.81 -2.36 -0.21
CA VAL A 19 11.78 -3.36 -0.51
C VAL A 19 10.43 -3.06 0.16
N CYS A 20 10.12 -1.77 0.37
CA CYS A 20 8.82 -1.32 0.86
C CYS A 20 7.65 -1.78 -0.04
N TRP A 21 7.89 -1.83 -1.36
CA TRP A 21 6.95 -2.35 -2.35
C TRP A 21 6.60 -3.81 -2.05
N TRP A 22 7.60 -4.65 -1.83
CA TRP A 22 7.43 -6.09 -1.60
C TRP A 22 6.63 -6.33 -0.32
N ALA A 23 6.96 -5.61 0.74
CA ALA A 23 6.27 -5.73 2.01
C ALA A 23 4.80 -5.35 1.86
N SER A 24 4.51 -4.24 1.18
CA SER A 24 3.15 -3.75 0.91
C SER A 24 2.36 -4.74 0.04
N ASP A 25 2.93 -5.21 -1.07
CA ASP A 25 2.32 -6.21 -1.93
C ASP A 25 2.06 -7.53 -1.18
N THR A 26 2.99 -7.93 -0.31
CA THR A 26 2.84 -9.12 0.53
C THR A 26 1.68 -8.98 1.52
N MET A 27 1.43 -7.78 2.07
CA MET A 27 0.26 -7.53 2.92
C MET A 27 -1.04 -7.71 2.13
N LEU A 28 -1.12 -7.16 0.91
CA LEU A 28 -2.28 -7.31 0.03
C LEU A 28 -2.50 -8.77 -0.37
N TYR A 29 -1.44 -9.48 -0.75
CA TYR A 29 -1.48 -10.90 -1.08
C TYR A 29 -1.95 -11.75 0.11
N LYS A 30 -1.40 -11.55 1.30
CA LYS A 30 -1.83 -12.30 2.49
C LYS A 30 -3.29 -12.04 2.83
N TRP A 31 -3.74 -10.78 2.71
CA TRP A 31 -5.14 -10.42 2.91
C TRP A 31 -6.06 -11.06 1.88
N SER A 32 -5.67 -11.05 0.59
CA SER A 32 -6.46 -11.64 -0.50
C SER A 32 -6.63 -13.15 -0.30
N LYS A 33 -5.55 -13.84 0.10
CA LYS A 33 -5.57 -15.26 0.46
C LYS A 33 -6.43 -15.55 1.69
N ALA A 34 -6.32 -14.74 2.74
CA ALA A 34 -7.07 -14.94 3.99
C ALA A 34 -8.58 -14.72 3.83
N THR A 35 -8.99 -13.84 2.90
CA THR A 35 -10.41 -13.55 2.65
C THR A 35 -11.00 -14.37 1.51
N GLY A 36 -10.17 -15.07 0.73
CA GLY A 36 -10.59 -15.73 -0.51
C GLY A 36 -11.03 -14.74 -1.60
N ARG A 37 -10.70 -13.45 -1.44
CA ARG A 37 -11.04 -12.38 -2.39
C ARG A 37 -9.80 -12.04 -3.21
N GLY A 38 -9.92 -12.01 -4.53
CA GLY A 38 -8.86 -11.53 -5.43
C GLY A 38 -8.07 -12.61 -6.14
N SER A 39 -7.29 -12.18 -7.13
CA SER A 39 -6.47 -13.04 -7.99
C SER A 39 -4.98 -12.76 -7.89
N MET A 40 -4.59 -11.87 -6.96
CA MET A 40 -3.22 -11.47 -6.75
C MET A 40 -2.34 -12.69 -6.46
N ILE A 41 -1.22 -12.78 -7.16
CA ILE A 41 -0.21 -13.82 -6.94
C ILE A 41 0.81 -13.37 -5.89
N ASP A 42 1.54 -14.33 -5.32
CA ASP A 42 2.66 -14.02 -4.43
C ASP A 42 3.72 -13.24 -5.21
N PRO A 43 4.16 -12.04 -4.77
CA PRO A 43 5.20 -11.29 -5.44
C PRO A 43 6.48 -12.10 -5.70
N LEU A 44 6.86 -13.01 -4.80
CA LEU A 44 8.07 -13.82 -4.96
C LEU A 44 7.87 -15.05 -5.86
N SER A 45 6.65 -15.31 -6.32
CA SER A 45 6.39 -16.35 -7.33
C SER A 45 6.73 -15.87 -8.76
N ASP A 46 6.79 -14.56 -8.99
CA ASP A 46 7.32 -14.00 -10.23
C ASP A 46 8.84 -13.86 -10.16
N SER A 47 9.54 -14.36 -11.19
CA SER A 47 11.00 -14.38 -11.22
C SER A 47 11.64 -12.99 -11.25
N GLY A 48 10.99 -12.00 -11.90
CA GLY A 48 11.50 -10.64 -11.98
C GLY A 48 11.38 -9.91 -10.64
N PHE A 49 10.23 -10.05 -9.97
CA PHE A 49 10.01 -9.51 -8.64
C PHE A 49 10.92 -10.17 -7.61
N LYS A 50 11.08 -11.49 -7.67
CA LYS A 50 12.03 -12.22 -6.82
C LYS A 50 13.47 -11.72 -7.01
N ALA A 51 13.94 -11.62 -8.25
CA ALA A 51 15.28 -11.12 -8.53
C ALA A 51 15.47 -9.67 -8.04
N ARG A 52 14.45 -8.81 -8.19
CA ARG A 52 14.48 -7.43 -7.69
C ARG A 52 14.57 -7.39 -6.16
N TYR A 53 13.79 -8.22 -5.47
CA TYR A 53 13.82 -8.34 -4.02
C TYR A 53 15.18 -8.84 -3.52
N GLU A 54 15.71 -9.92 -4.11
CA GLU A 54 17.02 -10.48 -3.74
C GLU A 54 18.18 -9.51 -3.98
N ALA A 55 18.06 -8.65 -4.98
CA ALA A 55 19.03 -7.58 -5.27
C ALA A 55 18.83 -6.32 -4.41
N ASN A 56 17.89 -6.32 -3.46
CA ASN A 56 17.51 -5.13 -2.68
C ASN A 56 17.17 -3.93 -3.58
N GLY A 57 16.45 -4.18 -4.68
CA GLY A 57 16.08 -3.18 -5.66
C GLY A 57 14.73 -2.52 -5.36
N THR A 58 14.60 -1.25 -5.73
CA THR A 58 13.36 -0.46 -5.60
C THR A 58 12.43 -0.66 -6.79
N TRP A 59 11.11 -0.53 -6.61
CA TRP A 59 10.21 -0.17 -7.70
C TRP A 59 9.80 1.29 -7.52
N GLY A 60 9.84 2.06 -8.61
CA GLY A 60 9.37 3.44 -8.60
C GLY A 60 7.85 3.49 -8.68
N CYS A 61 7.27 4.63 -8.30
CA CYS A 61 5.82 4.83 -8.42
C CYS A 61 5.31 4.73 -9.87
N SER A 62 6.16 5.02 -10.86
CA SER A 62 5.88 4.84 -12.29
C SER A 62 5.70 3.38 -12.69
N ASP A 63 6.16 2.44 -11.87
CA ASP A 63 6.07 1.00 -12.13
C ASP A 63 4.74 0.41 -11.63
N ASN A 64 3.84 1.20 -11.04
CA ASN A 64 2.57 0.72 -10.50
C ASN A 64 1.74 -0.05 -11.55
N ALA A 65 1.69 0.40 -12.81
CA ALA A 65 0.96 -0.33 -13.85
C ALA A 65 1.59 -1.68 -14.19
N PHE A 66 2.94 -1.75 -14.20
CA PHE A 66 3.67 -2.99 -14.37
C PHE A 66 3.46 -3.94 -13.19
N MET A 67 3.50 -3.44 -11.96
CA MET A 67 3.19 -4.20 -10.74
C MET A 67 1.77 -4.75 -10.80
N ALA A 68 0.78 -3.91 -11.13
CA ALA A 68 -0.61 -4.32 -11.23
C ALA A 68 -0.79 -5.49 -12.20
N LYS A 69 -0.23 -5.35 -13.41
CA LYS A 69 -0.34 -6.37 -14.45
C LYS A 69 0.35 -7.68 -14.06
N THR A 70 1.59 -7.62 -13.58
CA THR A 70 2.40 -8.80 -13.29
C THR A 70 1.84 -9.56 -12.09
N LEU A 71 1.45 -8.83 -11.04
CA LEU A 71 0.93 -9.41 -9.80
C LEU A 71 -0.57 -9.69 -9.82
N LYS A 72 -1.28 -9.39 -10.93
CA LYS A 72 -2.74 -9.53 -11.10
C LYS A 72 -3.54 -8.72 -10.06
N MET A 73 -3.09 -7.50 -9.81
CA MET A 73 -3.77 -6.52 -8.98
C MET A 73 -4.69 -5.64 -9.85
N VAL A 74 -5.65 -5.00 -9.21
CA VAL A 74 -6.47 -3.96 -9.83
C VAL A 74 -5.81 -2.61 -9.65
N GLY A 75 -5.65 -1.90 -10.76
CA GLY A 75 -5.21 -0.51 -10.75
C GLY A 75 -6.36 0.45 -10.50
N ILE A 76 -6.20 1.37 -9.55
CA ILE A 76 -7.19 2.39 -9.20
C ILE A 76 -6.55 3.77 -9.38
N THR A 77 -7.04 4.54 -10.34
CA THR A 77 -6.47 5.85 -10.71
C THR A 77 -6.68 6.89 -9.61
N SER A 78 -7.84 6.89 -8.97
CA SER A 78 -8.20 7.82 -7.89
C SER A 78 -9.18 7.18 -6.92
N VAL A 79 -9.18 7.69 -5.69
CA VAL A 79 -10.14 7.33 -4.64
C VAL A 79 -10.67 8.61 -4.02
N ASP A 80 -11.90 8.59 -3.54
CA ASP A 80 -12.41 9.66 -2.70
C ASP A 80 -11.80 9.54 -1.30
N LEU A 81 -11.00 10.53 -0.90
CA LEU A 81 -10.31 10.61 0.39
C LEU A 81 -11.21 11.21 1.50
N SER A 82 -12.51 10.90 1.45
CA SER A 82 -13.47 11.10 2.54
C SER A 82 -13.62 9.82 3.37
N TYR A 83 -14.26 9.92 4.55
CA TYR A 83 -14.58 8.74 5.35
C TYR A 83 -15.42 7.74 4.56
N ASP A 84 -16.56 8.18 4.00
CA ASP A 84 -17.49 7.31 3.28
C ASP A 84 -16.87 6.79 1.96
N GLY A 85 -16.11 7.63 1.25
CA GLY A 85 -15.41 7.25 0.03
C GLY A 85 -14.39 6.14 0.26
N LEU A 86 -13.59 6.24 1.31
CA LEU A 86 -12.64 5.18 1.68
C LEU A 86 -13.33 3.94 2.23
N VAL A 87 -14.39 4.07 3.03
CA VAL A 87 -15.19 2.91 3.49
C VAL A 87 -15.72 2.13 2.29
N SER A 88 -16.36 2.81 1.34
CA SER A 88 -16.90 2.21 0.11
C SER A 88 -15.79 1.53 -0.69
N THR A 89 -14.66 2.22 -0.87
CA THR A 89 -13.49 1.69 -1.58
C THR A 89 -12.95 0.43 -0.89
N PHE A 90 -12.78 0.44 0.43
CA PHE A 90 -12.29 -0.71 1.19
C PHE A 90 -13.27 -1.89 1.20
N GLN A 91 -14.58 -1.64 1.15
CA GLN A 91 -15.58 -2.70 1.02
C GLN A 91 -15.53 -3.37 -0.35
N ALA A 92 -15.34 -2.59 -1.41
CA ALA A 92 -15.25 -3.07 -2.79
C ALA A 92 -13.94 -3.82 -3.06
N HIS A 93 -12.80 -3.19 -2.72
CA HIS A 93 -11.47 -3.62 -3.17
C HIS A 93 -10.59 -4.20 -2.05
N GLY A 94 -10.95 -3.98 -0.79
CA GLY A 94 -10.08 -4.30 0.34
C GLY A 94 -9.02 -3.22 0.57
N PRO A 95 -7.86 -3.58 1.15
CA PRO A 95 -6.81 -2.63 1.48
C PRO A 95 -6.10 -2.14 0.21
N LEU A 96 -5.58 -0.92 0.26
CA LEU A 96 -4.99 -0.27 -0.90
C LEU A 96 -3.49 -0.11 -0.73
N PHE A 97 -2.71 -0.62 -1.67
CA PHE A 97 -1.33 -0.19 -1.86
C PHE A 97 -1.32 1.26 -2.36
N ALA A 98 -0.46 2.10 -1.81
CA ALA A 98 -0.28 3.47 -2.23
C ALA A 98 1.21 3.83 -2.31
N SER A 99 1.61 4.43 -3.42
CA SER A 99 2.91 5.10 -3.56
C SER A 99 2.79 6.53 -3.04
N VAL A 100 3.59 6.89 -2.05
CA VAL A 100 3.50 8.17 -1.34
C VAL A 100 4.87 8.78 -1.07
N GLN A 101 4.93 10.09 -0.88
CA GLN A 101 6.10 10.76 -0.31
C GLN A 101 5.98 10.63 1.20
N LYS A 102 6.80 9.76 1.80
CA LYS A 102 6.84 9.59 3.25
C LYS A 102 7.41 10.86 3.87
N ASN A 103 6.53 11.66 4.46
CA ASN A 103 6.83 12.98 5.02
C ASN A 103 6.55 13.06 6.53
N TRP A 104 6.45 11.91 7.19
CA TRP A 104 6.23 11.76 8.63
C TRP A 104 7.46 11.15 9.31
N ASN A 105 7.54 11.30 10.63
CA ASN A 105 8.64 10.78 11.46
C ASN A 105 10.04 11.24 10.98
N GLY A 106 10.15 12.46 10.46
CA GLY A 106 11.42 13.04 9.98
C GLY A 106 11.93 12.49 8.64
N ASN A 107 11.09 11.75 7.90
CA ASN A 107 11.45 11.21 6.58
C ASN A 107 11.04 12.16 5.46
N ASP A 108 11.71 12.04 4.30
CA ASP A 108 11.36 12.75 3.07
C ASP A 108 11.85 11.96 1.83
N TYR A 109 11.15 10.87 1.49
CA TYR A 109 11.45 10.04 0.31
C TYR A 109 10.21 9.30 -0.19
N GLY A 110 10.27 8.80 -1.42
CA GLY A 110 9.23 7.96 -2.00
C GLY A 110 9.14 6.59 -1.30
N HIS A 111 7.92 6.17 -0.99
CA HIS A 111 7.66 4.99 -0.17
C HIS A 111 6.36 4.29 -0.59
N ALA A 112 6.31 2.97 -0.42
CA ALA A 112 5.09 2.20 -0.60
C ALA A 112 4.50 1.83 0.77
N VAL A 113 3.20 2.05 0.93
CA VAL A 113 2.45 1.72 2.15
C VAL A 113 1.11 1.09 1.80
N VAL A 114 0.43 0.55 2.81
CA VAL A 114 -0.94 0.04 2.65
C VAL A 114 -1.94 0.84 3.49
N PHE A 115 -2.95 1.40 2.85
CA PHE A 115 -4.11 1.99 3.53
C PHE A 115 -5.06 0.86 3.93
N GLY A 116 -5.31 0.73 5.23
CA GLY A 116 -6.06 -0.39 5.80
C GLY A 116 -7.18 0.02 6.76
N GLY A 117 -7.50 1.30 6.83
CA GLY A 117 -8.59 1.80 7.65
C GLY A 117 -8.77 3.31 7.52
N VAL A 118 -9.90 3.80 8.00
CA VAL A 118 -10.28 5.20 7.95
C VAL A 118 -11.06 5.57 9.22
N ALA A 119 -10.87 6.80 9.69
CA ALA A 119 -11.58 7.40 10.79
C ALA A 119 -11.93 8.85 10.44
N ASP A 120 -12.78 9.49 11.23
CA ASP A 120 -13.14 10.90 11.05
C ASP A 120 -11.89 11.82 10.97
N THR A 121 -10.79 11.42 11.61
CA THR A 121 -9.54 12.19 11.68
C THR A 121 -8.52 11.86 10.59
N GLY A 122 -8.69 10.79 9.81
CA GLY A 122 -7.73 10.41 8.78
C GLY A 122 -7.67 8.92 8.43
N VAL A 123 -6.51 8.46 7.97
CA VAL A 123 -6.30 7.12 7.39
C VAL A 123 -5.33 6.31 8.24
N LEU A 124 -5.65 5.03 8.45
CA LEU A 124 -4.75 4.07 9.06
C LEU A 124 -3.82 3.49 8.00
N VAL A 125 -2.54 3.77 8.16
CA VAL A 125 -1.46 3.33 7.28
C VAL A 125 -0.69 2.20 7.93
N TYR A 126 -0.54 1.12 7.18
CA TYR A 126 0.34 -0.01 7.45
C TYR A 126 1.64 0.28 6.72
N ASP A 127 2.60 0.78 7.47
CA ASP A 127 3.88 1.27 6.97
C ASP A 127 4.93 0.18 7.16
N PRO A 128 5.55 -0.35 6.07
CA PRO A 128 6.58 -1.37 6.19
C PRO A 128 7.83 -0.93 6.97
N MET A 129 8.02 0.38 7.16
CA MET A 129 9.11 0.94 7.96
C MET A 129 8.69 1.24 9.40
N PRO A 130 9.64 1.21 10.37
CA PRO A 130 11.09 0.98 10.22
C PRO A 130 11.47 -0.44 9.78
N VAL A 131 12.64 -0.60 9.17
CA VAL A 131 13.16 -1.92 8.74
C VAL A 131 13.10 -2.93 9.90
N GLY A 132 12.60 -4.13 9.63
CA GLY A 132 12.47 -5.23 10.59
C GLY A 132 11.37 -5.04 11.65
N LYS A 133 10.66 -3.91 11.65
CA LYS A 133 9.63 -3.59 12.65
C LYS A 133 8.27 -3.24 12.03
N GLY A 134 8.27 -2.41 10.99
CA GLY A 134 7.07 -1.77 10.46
C GLY A 134 6.40 -0.85 11.50
N SER A 135 5.32 -0.21 11.09
CA SER A 135 4.48 0.57 12.00
C SER A 135 3.03 0.68 11.51
N LEU A 136 2.10 0.79 12.47
CA LEU A 136 0.72 1.18 12.23
C LEU A 136 0.56 2.62 12.68
N ILE A 137 0.18 3.50 11.76
CA ILE A 137 0.11 4.94 12.02
C ILE A 137 -1.22 5.49 11.52
N TRP A 138 -1.88 6.30 12.34
CA TRP A 138 -2.97 7.16 11.87
C TRP A 138 -2.38 8.45 11.34
N LEU A 139 -2.49 8.65 10.03
CA LEU A 139 -2.17 9.92 9.39
C LEU A 139 -3.43 10.78 9.31
N THR A 140 -3.30 12.06 9.65
CA THR A 140 -4.39 13.02 9.45
C THR A 140 -4.68 13.21 7.97
N TRP A 141 -5.87 13.71 7.62
CA TRP A 141 -6.23 14.03 6.24
C TRP A 141 -5.20 14.93 5.54
N ALA A 142 -4.69 15.94 6.25
CA ALA A 142 -3.67 16.84 5.73
C ALA A 142 -2.34 16.12 5.45
N GLN A 143 -1.93 15.19 6.32
CA GLN A 143 -0.72 14.37 6.12
C GLN A 143 -0.87 13.42 4.94
N VAL A 144 -2.01 12.73 4.82
CA VAL A 144 -2.31 11.84 3.69
C VAL A 144 -2.28 12.61 2.38
N LYS A 145 -2.96 13.76 2.32
CA LYS A 145 -2.95 14.62 1.13
C LYS A 145 -1.52 15.06 0.78
N LYS A 146 -0.76 15.58 1.74
CA LYS A 146 0.63 16.01 1.52
C LYS A 146 1.50 14.85 1.02
N ALA A 147 1.29 13.64 1.52
CA ALA A 147 2.05 12.46 1.13
C ALA A 147 1.74 12.03 -0.31
N LEU A 148 0.47 12.06 -0.72
CA LEU A 148 0.04 11.74 -2.08
C LEU A 148 0.48 12.81 -3.08
N ASP A 149 0.31 14.09 -2.75
CA ASP A 149 0.71 15.21 -3.61
C ASP A 149 2.24 15.28 -3.81
N GLY A 150 3.02 14.67 -2.91
CA GLY A 150 4.47 14.67 -2.97
C GLY A 150 5.08 13.70 -3.99
N ILE A 151 4.28 12.81 -4.59
CA ILE A 151 4.72 11.90 -5.65
C ILE A 151 4.11 12.35 -6.98
N SER A 152 4.97 12.43 -8.00
CA SER A 152 4.55 12.64 -9.39
C SER A 152 4.80 11.37 -10.22
N GLY A 153 3.86 11.04 -11.11
CA GLY A 153 4.02 9.93 -12.06
C GLY A 153 3.49 8.56 -11.59
N ALA A 154 2.92 8.46 -10.39
CA ALA A 154 2.20 7.25 -9.99
C ALA A 154 0.97 7.04 -10.88
N ASN A 155 0.96 5.98 -11.67
CA ASN A 155 -0.18 5.62 -12.52
C ASN A 155 -0.27 4.10 -12.71
N PRO A 156 -1.30 3.43 -12.18
CA PRO A 156 -2.36 3.96 -11.30
C PRO A 156 -1.81 4.45 -9.94
N THR A 157 -2.54 5.35 -9.28
CA THR A 157 -2.15 5.89 -7.96
C THR A 157 -2.21 4.84 -6.86
N TYR A 158 -3.21 3.98 -6.91
CA TYR A 158 -3.45 2.92 -5.94
C TYR A 158 -3.53 1.56 -6.62
N LEU A 159 -3.17 0.51 -5.88
CA LEU A 159 -3.36 -0.88 -6.30
C LEU A 159 -4.16 -1.63 -5.23
N ALA A 160 -4.99 -2.57 -5.66
CA ALA A 160 -5.75 -3.45 -4.78
C ALA A 160 -5.66 -4.91 -5.25
N ALA A 161 -5.86 -5.86 -4.35
CA ALA A 161 -5.80 -7.27 -4.71
C ALA A 161 -7.06 -7.79 -5.44
N VAL A 162 -8.13 -6.97 -5.53
CA VAL A 162 -9.47 -7.34 -6.03
C VAL A 162 -10.10 -6.22 -6.86
#